data_AF-A0A5C7SH70-F1
#
_entry.id   AF-A0A5C7SH70-F1
#
_cell.length_a   1.000
_cell.length_b   1.000
_cell.length_c   1.000
_cell.angle_alpha   90.00
_cell.angle_beta   90.00
_cell.angle_gamma   90.00
#
_symmetry.space_group_name_H-M   'P 1'
#
loop_
_entity.id
_entity.type
_entity.pdbx_description
1 polymer ?
#
loop_
_entity_poly.entity_id
_entity_poly.type
_entity_poly.pdbx_seq_one_letter_code
_entity_poly.pdbx_strand_id
1 'polypeptide(L)'
;MIAIAVGDRFGALTVQSIEPRGPGKPRRAFCICDCGNEHDANVNGIFYGRTTRCRKCAIPNRLPPFERLSRRQFSNYRNGARRRGYDWQLSFEEFQRLFAGSCDYCGCDTAFGIDRQDNEKGYSVQNCVPCCKPCNLAKRDMSKDEFIGWVIRIATHQGFSL
;
A
#
# COMPACT_ATOMS: atom_id res chain seq x y z
N MET A 1 33.08 28.21 9.26
CA MET A 1 32.45 28.07 7.93
C MET A 1 32.58 26.60 7.54
N ILE A 2 31.53 25.94 7.06
CA ILE A 2 31.64 24.54 6.61
C ILE A 2 32.54 24.51 5.36
N ALA A 3 33.65 23.79 5.47
CA ALA A 3 34.57 23.55 4.35
C ALA A 3 34.09 22.31 3.59
N ILE A 4 33.81 22.50 2.31
CA ILE A 4 33.49 21.46 1.33
C ILE A 4 34.13 21.89 0.01
N ALA A 5 34.78 20.96 -0.67
CA ALA A 5 35.51 21.16 -1.91
C ALA A 5 35.04 20.19 -3.00
N VAL A 6 35.36 20.52 -4.25
CA VAL A 6 35.15 19.60 -5.39
C VAL A 6 36.04 18.37 -5.19
N GLY A 7 35.47 17.18 -5.41
CA GLY A 7 36.12 15.90 -5.13
C GLY A 7 35.82 15.33 -3.75
N ASP A 8 35.33 16.13 -2.80
CA ASP A 8 34.96 15.62 -1.48
C ASP A 8 33.81 14.61 -1.58
N ARG A 9 33.89 13.57 -0.74
CA ARG A 9 32.93 12.48 -0.70
C ARG A 9 32.20 12.42 0.64
N PHE A 10 30.88 12.34 0.58
CA PHE A 10 30.00 12.24 1.74
C PHE A 10 28.94 11.16 1.52
N GLY A 11 29.06 10.04 2.24
CA GLY A 11 28.27 8.84 1.94
C GLY A 11 28.57 8.34 0.52
N ALA A 12 27.54 8.24 -0.30
CA ALA A 12 27.58 7.82 -1.70
C ALA A 12 27.56 9.01 -2.67
N LEU A 13 27.82 10.24 -2.22
CA LEU A 13 27.84 11.46 -3.04
C LEU A 13 29.27 12.00 -3.16
N THR A 14 29.70 12.33 -4.37
CA THR A 14 30.96 13.03 -4.67
C THR A 14 30.66 14.42 -5.24
N VAL A 15 31.20 15.47 -4.61
CA VAL A 15 30.96 16.87 -4.99
C VAL A 15 31.65 17.18 -6.32
N GLN A 16 30.89 17.74 -7.26
CA GLN A 16 31.39 18.18 -8.57
C GLN A 16 31.47 19.70 -8.70
N SER A 17 30.50 20.42 -8.13
CA SER A 17 30.53 21.88 -8.09
C SER A 17 29.80 22.41 -6.86
N ILE A 18 30.11 23.65 -6.46
CA ILE A 18 29.44 24.32 -5.36
C ILE A 18 29.03 25.72 -5.81
N GLU A 19 27.73 26.02 -5.69
CA GLU A 19 27.16 27.26 -6.18
C GLU A 19 26.57 28.10 -5.02
N PRO A 20 26.85 29.42 -4.98
CA PRO A 20 26.14 30.35 -4.12
C PRO A 20 24.73 30.64 -4.68
N ARG A 21 23.73 30.78 -3.80
CA ARG A 21 22.31 31.04 -4.17
C ARG A 21 21.83 32.46 -3.78
N GLY A 22 22.76 33.38 -3.50
CA GLY A 22 22.48 34.75 -3.06
C GLY A 22 22.50 34.96 -1.53
N PRO A 23 22.30 36.20 -1.05
CA PRO A 23 22.43 36.56 0.36
C PRO A 23 21.47 35.76 1.26
N GLY A 24 21.99 35.17 2.34
CA GLY A 24 21.20 34.42 3.33
C GLY A 24 20.69 33.05 2.88
N LYS A 25 20.93 32.63 1.63
CA LYS A 25 20.56 31.30 1.14
C LYS A 25 21.69 30.30 1.38
N PRO A 26 21.39 29.05 1.78
CA PRO A 26 22.42 28.04 1.96
C PRO A 26 23.07 27.67 0.63
N ARG A 27 24.39 27.46 0.64
CA ARG A 27 25.16 26.93 -0.49
C ARG A 27 24.58 25.58 -0.91
N ARG A 28 24.60 25.32 -2.22
CA ARG A 28 24.25 24.02 -2.79
C ARG A 28 25.45 23.41 -3.48
N ALA A 29 25.53 22.08 -3.41
CA ALA A 29 26.57 21.30 -4.06
C ALA A 29 25.90 20.37 -5.07
N PHE A 30 26.37 20.44 -6.31
CA PHE A 30 26.05 19.45 -7.32
C PHE A 30 26.97 18.25 -7.12
N CYS A 31 26.38 17.06 -7.03
CA CYS A 31 27.10 15.83 -6.70
C CYS A 31 26.74 14.71 -7.68
N ILE A 32 27.70 13.82 -7.94
CA ILE A 32 27.44 12.52 -8.58
C ILE A 32 27.35 11.47 -7.50
N CYS A 33 26.29 10.65 -7.54
CA CYS A 33 26.14 9.52 -6.65
C CYS A 33 26.85 8.27 -7.20
N ASP A 34 27.23 7.32 -6.35
CA ASP A 34 27.84 6.04 -6.77
C ASP A 34 27.03 5.28 -7.83
N CYS A 35 25.70 5.46 -7.82
CA CYS A 35 24.80 4.91 -8.83
C CYS A 35 24.84 5.64 -10.19
N GLY A 36 25.70 6.64 -10.36
CA GLY A 36 25.83 7.47 -11.56
C GLY A 36 24.83 8.63 -11.67
N ASN A 37 23.84 8.74 -10.77
CA ASN A 37 22.85 9.84 -10.85
C ASN A 37 23.38 11.15 -10.29
N GLU A 38 23.01 12.24 -10.96
CA GLU A 38 23.23 13.61 -10.52
C GLU A 38 22.31 14.01 -9.36
N HIS A 39 22.81 14.88 -8.48
CA HIS A 39 22.07 15.32 -7.30
C HIS A 39 22.46 16.73 -6.85
N ASP A 40 21.50 17.67 -6.86
CA ASP A 40 21.62 19.00 -6.25
C ASP A 40 21.21 18.95 -4.77
N ALA A 41 22.20 19.03 -3.87
CA ALA A 41 22.01 18.91 -2.43
C ALA A 41 22.44 20.15 -1.65
N ASN A 42 21.81 20.34 -0.48
CA ASN A 42 22.18 21.38 0.46
C ASN A 42 23.52 21.03 1.14
N VAL A 43 24.50 21.94 1.12
CA VAL A 43 25.84 21.69 1.69
C VAL A 43 25.77 21.26 3.16
N ASN A 44 24.95 21.92 3.99
CA ASN A 44 24.80 21.54 5.40
C ASN A 44 24.16 20.15 5.53
N GLY A 45 23.23 19.80 4.64
CA GLY A 45 22.60 18.48 4.62
C GLY A 45 23.61 17.36 4.35
N ILE A 46 24.51 17.58 3.42
CA ILE A 46 25.58 16.65 3.07
C ILE A 46 26.61 16.56 4.21
N PHE A 47 27.11 17.69 4.68
CA PHE A 47 28.18 17.76 5.69
C PHE A 47 27.77 17.12 7.03
N TYR A 48 26.54 17.34 7.48
CA TYR A 48 26.00 16.75 8.71
C TYR A 48 25.35 15.38 8.49
N GLY A 49 25.53 14.73 7.33
CA GLY A 49 25.08 13.35 7.08
C GLY A 49 23.56 13.18 6.94
N ARG A 50 22.78 14.26 6.77
CA ARG A 50 21.32 14.19 6.51
C ARG A 50 21.02 13.83 5.05
N THR A 51 21.98 14.00 4.16
CA THR A 51 21.90 13.65 2.73
C THR A 51 23.13 12.86 2.35
N THR A 52 22.99 11.54 2.17
CA THR A 52 24.12 10.62 1.99
C THR A 52 24.12 9.89 0.65
N ARG A 53 23.14 10.13 -0.22
CA ARG A 53 22.98 9.49 -1.54
C ARG A 53 22.01 10.31 -2.39
N CYS A 54 21.95 10.06 -3.70
CA CYS A 54 21.00 10.78 -4.57
C CYS A 54 19.55 10.52 -4.16
N ARG A 55 18.64 11.39 -4.61
CA ARG A 55 17.19 11.23 -4.39
C ARG A 55 16.69 9.85 -4.80
N LYS A 56 17.16 9.29 -5.93
CA LYS A 56 16.73 7.97 -6.42
C LYS A 56 17.09 6.85 -5.44
N CYS A 57 18.30 6.86 -4.90
CA CYS A 57 18.77 5.86 -3.93
C CYS A 57 18.26 6.13 -2.50
N ALA A 58 17.86 7.37 -2.20
CA ALA A 58 17.27 7.77 -0.90
C ALA A 58 15.77 7.51 -0.83
N ILE A 59 15.08 7.37 -1.98
CA ILE A 59 13.73 6.83 -2.02
C ILE A 59 13.85 5.38 -1.50
N PRO A 60 13.15 5.02 -0.40
CA PRO A 60 13.08 3.63 0.03
C PRO A 60 12.62 2.78 -1.16
N ASN A 61 13.09 1.54 -1.29
CA ASN A 61 12.50 0.57 -2.22
C ASN A 61 10.99 0.57 -1.98
N ARG A 62 10.28 1.32 -2.81
CA ARG A 62 8.85 1.53 -2.66
C ARG A 62 8.26 0.20 -3.06
N LEU A 63 7.74 -0.56 -2.07
CA LEU A 63 7.02 -1.80 -2.35
C LEU A 63 6.09 -1.58 -3.55
N PRO A 64 5.98 -2.57 -4.46
CA PRO A 64 5.08 -2.51 -5.59
C PRO A 64 3.71 -1.98 -5.17
N PRO A 65 3.01 -1.20 -6.04
CA PRO A 65 1.74 -0.57 -5.68
C PRO A 65 0.74 -1.53 -5.03
N PHE A 66 0.62 -2.75 -5.55
CA PHE A 66 -0.26 -3.79 -5.01
C PHE A 66 0.19 -4.24 -3.60
N GLU A 67 1.46 -4.54 -3.38
CA GLU A 67 1.95 -4.94 -2.05
C GLU A 67 1.73 -3.83 -1.00
N ARG A 68 1.93 -2.57 -1.39
CA ARG A 68 1.66 -1.44 -0.49
C ARG A 68 0.18 -1.35 -0.13
N LEU A 69 -0.69 -1.53 -1.12
CA LEU A 69 -2.14 -1.56 -0.91
C LEU A 69 -2.53 -2.72 0.02
N SER A 70 -2.04 -3.93 -0.25
CA SER A 70 -2.33 -5.13 0.55
C SER A 70 -1.90 -4.98 1.99
N ARG A 71 -0.68 -4.46 2.27
CA ARG A 71 -0.22 -4.20 3.65
C ARG A 71 -1.05 -3.16 4.39
N ARG A 72 -1.44 -2.08 3.69
CA ARG A 72 -2.33 -1.06 4.24
C ARG A 72 -3.70 -1.66 4.58
N GLN A 73 -4.27 -2.43 3.66
CA GLN A 73 -5.60 -3.02 3.85
C GLN A 73 -5.60 -4.11 4.91
N PHE A 74 -4.56 -4.97 4.99
CA PHE A 74 -4.40 -5.93 6.07
C PHE A 74 -4.47 -5.26 7.45
N SER A 75 -3.73 -4.16 7.61
CA SER A 75 -3.74 -3.38 8.86
C SER A 75 -5.13 -2.79 9.16
N ASN A 76 -5.81 -2.25 8.14
CA ASN A 76 -7.16 -1.71 8.28
C ASN A 76 -8.18 -2.75 8.71
N TYR A 77 -8.17 -3.92 8.06
CA TYR A 77 -9.07 -5.04 8.37
C TYR A 77 -8.81 -5.57 9.78
N ARG A 78 -7.56 -5.88 10.12
CA ARG A 78 -7.19 -6.40 11.44
C ARG A 78 -7.56 -5.43 12.56
N ASN A 79 -7.26 -4.14 12.40
CA ASN A 79 -7.64 -3.12 13.38
C ASN A 79 -9.16 -2.94 13.46
N GLY A 80 -9.87 -3.03 12.33
CA GLY A 80 -11.32 -2.96 12.25
C GLY A 80 -12.03 -4.18 12.87
N ALA A 81 -11.44 -5.37 12.75
CA ALA A 81 -11.89 -6.59 13.43
C ALA A 81 -11.74 -6.43 14.94
N ARG A 82 -10.52 -6.07 15.40
CA ARG A 82 -10.22 -5.82 16.81
C ARG A 82 -11.18 -4.80 17.45
N ARG A 83 -11.43 -3.68 16.78
CA ARG A 83 -12.32 -2.62 17.30
C ARG A 83 -13.77 -3.11 17.49
N ARG A 84 -14.21 -4.04 16.66
CA ARG A 84 -15.57 -4.60 16.69
C ARG A 84 -15.66 -5.90 17.49
N GLY A 85 -14.56 -6.36 18.10
CA GLY A 85 -14.53 -7.60 18.89
C GLY A 85 -14.54 -8.89 18.05
N TYR A 86 -14.14 -8.84 16.78
CA TYR A 86 -14.03 -10.02 15.94
C TYR A 86 -12.64 -10.64 16.02
N ASP A 87 -12.61 -11.97 16.17
CA ASP A 87 -11.38 -12.75 16.08
C ASP A 87 -10.71 -12.58 14.72
N TRP A 88 -9.38 -12.58 14.72
CA TRP A 88 -8.54 -12.46 13.52
C TRP A 88 -7.56 -13.62 13.46
N GLN A 89 -7.77 -14.53 12.52
CA GLN A 89 -6.97 -15.74 12.33
C GLN A 89 -6.26 -15.77 10.97
N LEU A 90 -6.44 -14.74 10.12
CA LEU A 90 -5.78 -14.66 8.82
C LEU A 90 -4.32 -14.23 8.95
N SER A 91 -3.41 -15.02 8.38
CA SER A 91 -2.05 -14.57 8.06
C SER A 91 -2.06 -13.48 6.97
N PHE A 92 -0.92 -12.81 6.77
CA PHE A 92 -0.81 -11.82 5.71
C PHE A 92 -0.90 -12.46 4.32
N GLU A 93 -0.33 -13.65 4.13
CA GLU A 93 -0.37 -14.39 2.87
C GLU A 93 -1.80 -14.84 2.52
N GLU A 94 -2.56 -15.33 3.50
CA GLU A 94 -3.97 -15.72 3.31
C GLU A 94 -4.85 -14.50 3.01
N PHE A 95 -4.66 -13.42 3.77
CA PHE A 95 -5.35 -12.16 3.49
C PHE A 95 -5.06 -11.68 2.07
N GLN A 96 -3.80 -11.70 1.64
CA GLN A 96 -3.43 -11.22 0.31
C GLN A 96 -4.07 -12.06 -0.80
N ARG A 97 -4.14 -13.39 -0.62
CA ARG A 97 -4.84 -14.31 -1.54
C ARG A 97 -6.33 -13.99 -1.63
N LEU A 98 -7.00 -13.80 -0.49
CA LEU A 98 -8.42 -13.44 -0.46
C LEU A 98 -8.66 -12.05 -1.06
N PHE A 99 -7.83 -11.08 -0.71
CA PHE A 99 -7.97 -9.69 -1.13
C PHE A 99 -7.80 -9.50 -2.64
N ALA A 100 -6.96 -10.31 -3.28
CA ALA A 100 -6.72 -10.27 -4.73
C ALA A 100 -7.58 -11.24 -5.53
N GLY A 101 -8.40 -12.07 -4.88
CA GLY A 101 -9.22 -13.07 -5.56
C GLY A 101 -10.38 -12.47 -6.36
N SER A 102 -10.92 -13.27 -7.26
CA SER A 102 -12.20 -12.99 -7.93
C SER A 102 -13.33 -13.06 -6.92
N CYS A 103 -14.31 -12.17 -7.04
CA CYS A 103 -15.44 -12.09 -6.11
C CYS A 103 -16.23 -13.41 -6.08
N ASP A 104 -16.45 -13.97 -4.88
CA ASP A 104 -17.17 -15.24 -4.68
C ASP A 104 -18.65 -15.16 -5.08
N TYR A 105 -19.22 -13.96 -5.08
CA TYR A 105 -20.65 -13.76 -5.39
C TYR A 105 -20.93 -13.49 -6.86
N CYS A 106 -20.15 -12.61 -7.50
CA CYS A 106 -20.42 -12.17 -8.88
C CYS A 106 -19.32 -12.53 -9.88
N GLY A 107 -18.21 -13.12 -9.43
CA GLY A 107 -17.13 -13.56 -10.30
C GLY A 107 -16.21 -12.46 -10.85
N CYS A 108 -16.38 -11.19 -10.48
CA CYS A 108 -15.49 -10.14 -11.01
C CYS A 108 -14.03 -10.37 -10.59
N ASP A 109 -13.09 -10.22 -11.53
CA ASP A 109 -11.69 -10.65 -11.39
C ASP A 109 -10.91 -10.02 -10.23
N THR A 110 -11.28 -8.81 -9.81
CA THR A 110 -10.56 -8.11 -8.75
C THR A 110 -11.52 -7.61 -7.69
N ALA A 111 -11.76 -8.45 -6.68
CA ALA A 111 -12.64 -8.09 -5.57
C ALA A 111 -12.10 -6.89 -4.76
N PHE A 112 -10.80 -6.91 -4.44
CA PHE A 112 -10.15 -5.93 -3.54
C PHE A 112 -10.93 -5.71 -2.24
N GLY A 113 -11.51 -6.78 -1.72
CA GLY A 113 -12.32 -6.80 -0.51
C GLY A 113 -12.54 -8.23 -0.03
N ILE A 114 -12.92 -8.35 1.25
CA ILE A 114 -13.14 -9.63 1.92
C ILE A 114 -14.46 -9.51 2.68
N ASP A 115 -15.39 -10.44 2.40
CA ASP A 115 -16.62 -10.61 3.17
C ASP A 115 -16.48 -11.75 4.18
N ARG A 116 -17.25 -11.67 5.26
CA ARG A 116 -17.46 -12.78 6.19
C ARG A 116 -18.80 -13.43 5.83
N GLN A 117 -18.75 -14.68 5.37
CA GLN A 117 -19.95 -15.40 4.94
C GLN A 117 -20.97 -15.48 6.08
N ASP A 118 -20.47 -15.77 7.29
CA ASP A 118 -21.20 -15.66 8.55
C ASP A 118 -20.73 -14.42 9.32
N ASN A 119 -21.65 -13.48 9.52
CA ASN A 119 -21.38 -12.19 10.16
C ASN A 119 -21.18 -12.29 11.68
N GLU A 120 -21.60 -13.40 12.30
CA GLU A 120 -21.40 -13.68 13.73
C GLU A 120 -19.97 -14.18 14.01
N LYS A 121 -19.31 -14.77 13.01
CA LYS A 121 -17.94 -15.29 13.13
C LYS A 121 -16.86 -14.26 12.78
N GLY A 122 -15.65 -14.52 13.26
CA GLY A 122 -14.45 -13.70 12.98
C GLY A 122 -13.88 -13.87 11.56
N TYR A 123 -12.65 -13.39 11.37
CA TYR A 123 -11.90 -13.52 10.12
C TYR A 123 -11.02 -14.76 10.13
N SER A 124 -11.36 -15.76 9.32
CA SER A 124 -10.60 -17.00 9.12
C SER A 124 -10.71 -17.44 7.66
N VAL A 125 -9.84 -18.34 7.20
CA VAL A 125 -9.91 -18.85 5.81
C VAL A 125 -11.20 -19.63 5.52
N GLN A 126 -11.85 -20.17 6.56
CA GLN A 126 -13.12 -20.89 6.42
C GLN A 126 -14.34 -19.96 6.36
N ASN A 127 -14.27 -18.80 7.03
CA ASN A 127 -15.39 -17.84 7.08
C ASN A 127 -15.27 -16.71 6.04
N CYS A 128 -14.07 -16.43 5.54
CA CYS A 128 -13.82 -15.31 4.65
C CYS A 128 -13.74 -15.71 3.18
N VAL A 129 -14.33 -14.88 2.32
CA VAL A 129 -14.27 -15.02 0.86
C VAL A 129 -13.88 -13.70 0.20
N PRO A 130 -13.25 -13.72 -0.99
CA PRO A 130 -13.08 -12.51 -1.79
C PRO A 130 -14.44 -11.90 -2.11
N CYS A 131 -14.62 -10.61 -1.87
CA CYS A 131 -15.88 -9.93 -2.14
C CYS A 131 -15.68 -8.50 -2.61
N CYS A 132 -16.27 -8.16 -3.75
CA CYS A 132 -16.23 -6.80 -4.26
C CYS A 132 -17.15 -5.87 -3.45
N LYS A 133 -16.84 -4.57 -3.45
CA LYS A 133 -17.62 -3.58 -2.70
C LYS A 133 -19.13 -3.61 -3.00
N PRO A 134 -19.60 -3.72 -4.27
CA PRO A 134 -21.03 -3.84 -4.58
C PRO A 134 -21.70 -5.03 -3.90
N CYS A 135 -21.14 -6.24 -4.03
CA CYS A 135 -21.72 -7.45 -3.42
C CYS A 135 -21.69 -7.38 -1.89
N ASN A 136 -20.59 -6.91 -1.30
CA ASN A 136 -20.48 -6.76 0.15
C ASN A 136 -21.53 -5.78 0.70
N LEU A 137 -21.78 -4.69 -0.03
CA LEU A 137 -22.80 -3.70 0.33
C LEU A 137 -24.23 -4.22 0.11
N ALA A 138 -24.45 -5.08 -0.89
CA ALA A 138 -25.76 -5.69 -1.13
C ALA A 138 -26.09 -6.77 -0.09
N LYS A 139 -25.11 -7.61 0.28
CA LYS A 139 -25.25 -8.64 1.31
C LYS A 139 -25.53 -8.04 2.69
N ARG A 140 -24.78 -7.00 3.08
CA ARG A 140 -24.88 -6.36 4.41
C ARG A 140 -24.76 -7.38 5.55
N ASP A 141 -25.82 -7.52 6.32
CA ASP A 141 -25.97 -8.40 7.48
C ASP A 141 -26.53 -9.78 7.11
N MET A 142 -27.11 -9.96 5.92
CA MET A 142 -27.56 -11.27 5.43
C MET A 142 -26.43 -12.30 5.47
N SER A 143 -26.78 -13.53 5.79
CA SER A 143 -25.94 -14.70 5.52
C SER A 143 -25.74 -14.88 4.00
N LYS A 144 -24.76 -15.69 3.63
CA LYS A 144 -24.53 -16.04 2.22
C LYS A 144 -25.79 -16.62 1.57
N ASP A 145 -26.46 -17.55 2.23
CA ASP A 145 -27.61 -18.26 1.66
C ASP A 145 -28.82 -17.32 1.49
N GLU A 146 -29.07 -16.44 2.47
CA GLU A 146 -30.12 -15.41 2.37
C GLU A 146 -29.84 -14.46 1.21
N PHE A 147 -28.58 -14.01 1.07
CA PHE A 147 -28.20 -13.10 -0.01
C PHE A 147 -28.35 -13.75 -1.38
N ILE A 148 -27.87 -14.98 -1.56
CA ILE A 148 -28.00 -15.70 -2.83
C ILE A 148 -29.47 -16.01 -3.15
N GLY A 149 -30.25 -16.47 -2.18
CA GLY A 149 -31.68 -16.69 -2.35
C GLY A 149 -32.43 -15.42 -2.74
N TRP A 150 -32.05 -14.27 -2.17
CA TRP A 150 -32.58 -12.96 -2.54
C TRP A 150 -32.24 -12.57 -3.99
N VAL A 151 -30.98 -12.77 -4.41
CA VAL A 151 -30.54 -12.50 -5.79
C VAL A 151 -31.29 -13.40 -6.79
N ILE A 152 -31.43 -14.69 -6.50
CA ILE A 152 -32.18 -15.65 -7.32
C ILE A 152 -33.63 -15.20 -7.47
N ARG A 153 -34.29 -14.85 -6.36
CA ARG A 153 -35.68 -14.36 -6.38
C ARG A 153 -35.85 -13.13 -7.27
N ILE A 154 -34.92 -12.18 -7.20
CA ILE A 154 -34.92 -11.00 -8.09
C ILE A 154 -34.75 -11.43 -9.54
N ALA A 155 -33.74 -12.23 -9.84
CA ALA A 155 -33.43 -12.68 -11.20
C ALA A 155 -34.63 -13.41 -11.83
N THR A 156 -35.23 -14.35 -11.10
CA THR A 156 -36.43 -15.07 -11.54
C THR A 156 -37.61 -14.13 -11.76
N HIS A 157 -37.87 -13.18 -10.86
CA HIS A 157 -38.96 -12.20 -11.04
C HIS A 157 -38.76 -11.29 -12.26
N GLN A 158 -37.50 -10.99 -12.61
CA GLN A 158 -37.14 -10.25 -13.83
C GLN A 158 -37.12 -11.12 -15.10
N GLY A 159 -37.43 -12.41 -15.00
CA GLY A 159 -37.52 -13.33 -16.15
C GLY A 159 -36.21 -14.00 -16.56
N PHE A 160 -35.15 -13.92 -15.74
CA PHE A 160 -33.93 -14.70 -15.98
C PHE A 160 -34.16 -16.16 -15.57
N SER A 161 -33.76 -17.09 -16.43
CA SER A 161 -33.71 -18.53 -16.12
C SER A 161 -32.30 -18.88 -15.63
N LEU A 162 -32.23 -19.63 -14.53
CA LEU A 162 -30.98 -20.05 -13.87
C LEU A 162 -30.73 -21.54 -14.10
#